data_AF-A0A9P5VQH1-F1
#
_entry.id   AF-A0A9P5VQH1-F1
#
_cell.length_a   1.000
_cell.length_b   1.000
_cell.length_c   1.000
_cell.angle_alpha   90.00
_cell.angle_beta   90.00
_cell.angle_gamma   90.00
#
_symmetry.space_group_name_H-M   'P 1'
#
loop_
_entity.id
_entity.type
_entity.pdbx_description
1 polymer ?
#
loop_
_entity_poly.entity_id
_entity_poly.type
_entity_poly.pdbx_seq_one_letter_code
_entity_poly.pdbx_strand_id
1 'polypeptide(L)' 'EFTLLNIDDDFLNLMTADGGNKDDVKLPEGELGDKIQAEFDDGKELLVTIIAAMGEEACISFKEAPKGN' A
#
# COMPACT_ATOMS: atom_id res chain seq x y z
N GLU A 1 1.16 -0.54 -9.67
CA GLU A 1 1.57 -1.18 -8.40
C GLU A 1 2.46 -0.19 -7.68
N PHE A 2 2.27 -0.03 -6.38
CA PHE A 2 2.96 0.95 -5.56
C PHE A 2 3.63 0.25 -4.39
N THR A 3 4.85 0.63 -4.06
CA THR A 3 5.56 0.08 -2.90
C THR A 3 5.09 0.76 -1.64
N LEU A 4 4.65 -0.01 -0.65
CA LEU A 4 4.30 0.48 0.67
C LEU A 4 5.57 0.92 1.41
N LEU A 5 5.68 2.22 1.72
CA LEU A 5 6.79 2.78 2.49
C LEU A 5 6.44 2.90 3.97
N ASN A 6 5.24 3.40 4.28
CA ASN A 6 4.80 3.59 5.64
C ASN A 6 3.26 3.59 5.73
N ILE A 7 2.73 3.40 6.94
CA ILE A 7 1.31 3.55 7.27
C ILE A 7 1.22 4.56 8.41
N ASP A 8 0.45 5.63 8.23
CA ASP A 8 0.35 6.75 9.17
C ASP A 8 -1.13 7.14 9.36
N ASP A 9 -1.67 7.01 10.58
CA ASP A 9 -3.05 7.38 10.96
C ASP A 9 -4.13 7.06 9.88
N ASP A 10 -4.21 5.80 9.45
CA ASP A 10 -5.12 5.29 8.39
C ASP A 10 -4.80 5.72 6.94
N PHE A 11 -3.65 6.33 6.68
CA PHE A 11 -3.17 6.65 5.34
C PHE A 11 -1.95 5.79 4.96
N LEU A 12 -1.98 5.32 3.72
CA LEU A 12 -0.90 4.54 3.12
C LEU A 12 0.08 5.51 2.45
N ASN A 13 1.34 5.47 2.89
CA ASN A 13 2.43 6.15 2.22
C ASN A 13 3.09 5.19 1.22
N LEU A 14 3.04 5.56 -0.05
CA LEU A 14 3.27 4.68 -1.18
C LEU A 14 4.26 5.30 -2.14
N MET A 15 5.23 4.52 -2.61
CA MET A 15 6.17 4.93 -3.63
C MET A 15 5.77 4.34 -4.98
N THR A 16 5.60 5.21 -5.97
CA THR A 16 5.54 4.82 -7.37
C THR A 16 6.92 4.35 -7.84
N ALA A 17 6.97 3.49 -8.86
CA ALA A 17 8.24 3.07 -9.47
C ALA A 17 9.03 4.23 -10.11
N ASP A 18 8.37 5.36 -10.38
CA ASP A 18 8.96 6.58 -10.94
C ASP A 18 9.64 7.46 -9.86
N GLY A 19 9.59 7.04 -8.58
CA GLY A 19 10.13 7.79 -7.45
C GLY A 19 9.19 8.87 -6.89
N GLY A 20 7.97 8.99 -7.41
CA GLY A 20 6.91 9.80 -6.81
C GLY A 20 6.34 9.11 -5.57
N ASN A 21 6.11 9.86 -4.50
CA ASN A 21 5.41 9.39 -3.30
C ASN A 21 3.94 9.81 -3.35
N LYS A 22 3.07 8.96 -2.81
CA LYS A 22 1.63 9.12 -2.70
C LYS A 22 1.22 8.86 -1.26
N ASP A 23 0.59 9.85 -0.65
CA ASP A 23 0.09 9.84 0.73
C ASP A 23 -1.42 10.15 0.78
N ASP A 24 -2.05 10.16 -0.39
CA ASP A 24 -3.47 10.45 -0.65
C ASP A 24 -4.39 9.24 -0.47
N VAL A 25 -3.83 8.04 -0.27
CA VAL A 25 -4.57 6.79 -0.29
C VAL A 25 -4.91 6.32 1.12
N LYS A 26 -6.20 6.11 1.38
CA LYS A 26 -6.66 5.58 2.65
C LYS A 26 -6.42 4.07 2.75
N LEU A 27 -6.07 3.60 3.95
CA LEU A 27 -6.02 2.18 4.28
C LEU A 27 -7.43 1.57 4.09
N PRO A 28 -7.55 0.45 3.38
CA PRO A 28 -8.85 -0.21 3.20
C PRO A 28 -9.31 -0.79 4.54
N GLU A 29 -10.57 -0.55 4.90
CA GLU A 29 -11.17 -1.09 6.12
C GLU A 29 -11.41 -2.61 6.01
N GLY A 30 -11.13 -3.35 7.09
CA GLY A 30 -11.36 -4.80 7.20
C GLY A 30 -10.09 -5.65 7.06
N GLU A 31 -10.27 -6.96 6.82
CA GLU A 31 -9.17 -7.95 6.85
C GLU A 31 -8.02 -7.63 5.88
N LEU A 32 -8.27 -6.85 4.83
CA LEU A 32 -7.24 -6.43 3.89
C LEU A 32 -6.27 -5.42 4.53
N GLY A 33 -6.79 -4.42 5.25
CA GLY A 33 -6.00 -3.44 5.97
C GLY A 33 -5.20 -4.09 7.10
N ASP A 34 -5.84 -4.96 7.88
CA ASP A 34 -5.19 -5.71 8.96
C ASP A 34 -4.01 -6.55 8.45
N LYS A 35 -4.18 -7.21 7.29
CA LYS A 35 -3.09 -8.00 6.68
C LYS A 35 -1.95 -7.13 6.17
N ILE A 36 -2.26 -5.99 5.55
CA ILE A 36 -1.23 -5.06 5.07
C ILE A 36 -0.41 -4.56 6.26
N GLN A 37 -1.07 -4.18 7.35
CA GLN A 37 -0.40 -3.72 8.56
C GLN A 37 0.45 -4.83 9.20
N ALA A 38 -0.10 -6.04 9.34
CA ALA A 38 0.63 -7.17 9.89
C ALA A 38 1.88 -7.56 9.07
N GLU A 39 1.76 -7.63 7.74
CA GLU A 39 2.90 -7.95 6.87
C GLU A 39 3.93 -6.80 6.84
N PHE A 40 3.48 -5.55 7.00
CA PHE A 40 4.39 -4.40 7.12
C PHE A 40 5.14 -4.40 8.47
N ASP A 41 4.46 -4.69 9.57
CA ASP A 41 5.06 -4.91 10.90
C ASP A 41 6.07 -6.08 10.91
N ASP A 42 5.87 -7.09 10.05
CA ASP A 42 6.82 -8.18 9.83
C ASP A 42 8.11 -7.72 9.09
N GLY A 43 8.17 -6.46 8.64
CA GLY A 43 9.30 -5.89 7.92
C GLY A 43 9.41 -6.37 6.47
N LYS A 44 8.30 -6.80 5.89
CA LYS A 44 8.21 -7.19 4.49
C LYS A 44 7.86 -6.00 3.61
N GLU A 45 8.44 -5.99 2.42
CA GLU A 45 8.10 -5.01 1.40
C GLU A 45 6.83 -5.47 0.69
N LEU A 46 5.81 -4.62 0.68
CA LEU A 46 4.52 -4.91 0.07
C LEU A 46 4.28 -3.99 -1.12
N LEU A 47 3.85 -4.57 -2.23
CA LEU A 47 3.32 -3.89 -3.40
C LEU A 47 1.81 -3.83 -3.29
N VAL A 48 1.26 -2.64 -3.04
CA VAL A 48 -0.19 -2.43 -3.07
C VAL A 48 -0.66 -2.05 -4.48
N THR A 49 -1.85 -2.51 -4.82
CA THR A 49 -2.57 -2.19 -6.05
C THR A 49 -3.76 -1.33 -5.68
N ILE A 50 -3.70 -0.08 -6.11
CA ILE A 50 -4.75 0.90 -5.89
C ILE A 50 -5.46 1.17 -7.20
N ILE A 51 -6.77 1.20 -7.13
CA ILE A 51 -7.63 1.58 -8.23
C ILE A 51 -8.19 2.96 -7.90
N ALA A 52 -8.01 3.88 -8.84
CA ALA A 52 -8.69 5.15 -8.86
C ALA A 52 -9.90 5.03 -9.80
N ALA A 53 -11.11 5.20 -9.28
CA ALA A 53 -12.33 5.21 -10.07
C ALA A 53 -13.24 6.35 -9.63
N MET A 54 -13.75 7.15 -10.60
CA MET A 54 -14.66 8.27 -10.34
C MET A 54 -14.15 9.32 -9.32
N GLY A 55 -12.83 9.47 -9.18
CA GLY A 55 -12.22 10.41 -8.23
C GLY A 55 -12.03 9.86 -6.82
N GLU A 56 -12.27 8.57 -6.60
CA GLU A 56 -12.00 7.87 -5.34
C GLU A 56 -10.88 6.83 -5.54
N GLU A 57 -9.91 6.81 -4.64
CA GLU A 57 -8.78 5.87 -4.65
C GLU A 57 -8.97 4.83 -3.54
N ALA A 58 -8.92 3.55 -3.90
CA ALA A 58 -9.03 2.46 -2.95
C ALA A 58 -7.99 1.38 -3.21
N CYS A 59 -7.37 0.88 -2.15
CA CYS A 59 -6.51 -0.30 -2.21
C CYS A 59 -7.37 -1.56 -2.32
N ILE A 60 -7.20 -2.31 -3.41
CA ILE A 60 -8.01 -3.52 -3.69
C ILE A 60 -7.24 -4.81 -3.47
N SER A 61 -5.92 -4.76 -3.52
CA SER A 61 -5.06 -5.94 -3.44
C SER A 61 -3.66 -5.50 -3.07
N PHE A 62 -2.94 -6.36 -2.35
CA PHE A 62 -1.51 -6.22 -2.15
C PHE A 62 -0.80 -7.51 -2.57
N LYS A 63 0.50 -7.41 -2.84
CA LYS A 63 1.40 -8.51 -3.15
C LYS A 63 2.70 -8.30 -2.38
N GLU A 64 3.38 -9.38 -2.01
CA GLU A 64 4.73 -9.26 -1.48
C GLU A 64 5.68 -8.82 -2.61
N ALA A 65 6.45 -7.77 -2.38
CA ALA A 65 7.48 -7.35 -3.31
C ALA A 65 8.59 -8.41 -3.30
N PRO A 66 9.00 -8.96 -4.45
CA PRO A 66 10.14 -9.85 -4.48
C PRO A 66 11.35 -9.03 -4.04
N LYS A 67 11.89 -9.32 -2.84
CA LYS A 67 13.20 -8.81 -2.41
C LYS A 67 14.19 -9.23 -3.49
N GLY A 68 14.61 -8.25 -4.30
CA GLY A 68 15.63 -8.44 -5.33
C GLY A 68 16.86 -9.02 -4.66
N ASN A 69 17.23 -10.22 -5.07
CA ASN A 69 18.35 -10.99 -4.54
C ASN A 69 19.69 -10.44 -5.02
#